data_AF-A0A6V7JU28-F1
#
_entry.id   AF-A0A6V7JU28-F1
#
_cell.length_a   1.000
_cell.length_b   1.000
_cell.length_c   1.000
_cell.angle_alpha   90.00
_cell.angle_beta   90.00
_cell.angle_gamma   90.00
#
_symmetry.space_group_name_H-M   'P 1'
#
loop_
_entity.id
_entity.type
_entity.pdbx_description
1 polymer ?
#
loop_
_entity_poly.entity_id
_entity_poly.type
_entity_poly.pdbx_seq_one_letter_code
_entity_poly.pdbx_strand_id
1 'polypeptide(L)' 'MGDPKPQHSSSGQEMKGWLFKWTNYLKGYQRRWFVLSNGLLSYY' A
#
# COMPACT_ATOMS: atom_id res chain seq x y z
N MET A 1 -7.49 -35.29 2.58
CA MET A 1 -6.61 -34.26 1.99
C MET A 1 -7.25 -32.92 2.28
N GLY A 2 -6.68 -32.12 3.17
CA GLY A 2 -7.18 -30.76 3.42
C GLY A 2 -6.34 -29.77 2.63
N ASP A 3 -6.98 -29.00 1.76
CA ASP A 3 -6.32 -27.95 0.97
C ASP A 3 -5.65 -26.91 1.89
N PRO A 4 -4.42 -26.45 1.59
CA PRO A 4 -3.85 -25.33 2.31
C PRO A 4 -4.61 -24.05 1.93
N LYS A 5 -5.39 -23.52 2.87
CA LYS A 5 -5.92 -22.15 2.78
C LYS A 5 -4.73 -21.21 2.55
N PRO A 6 -4.81 -20.26 1.59
CA PRO A 6 -3.79 -19.23 1.46
C PRO A 6 -3.77 -18.46 2.78
N GLN A 7 -2.71 -18.70 3.56
CA GLN A 7 -2.40 -17.92 4.74
C GLN A 7 -2.05 -16.53 4.22
N HIS A 8 -3.03 -15.64 4.14
CA HIS A 8 -2.77 -14.21 4.11
C HIS A 8 -2.15 -13.94 5.48
N SER A 9 -0.82 -13.98 5.52
CA SER A 9 0.02 -13.70 6.67
C SER A 9 -0.35 -12.31 7.21
N SER A 10 -1.30 -12.30 8.14
CA SER A 10 -1.68 -11.17 8.98
C SER A 10 -0.60 -10.84 10.01
N SER A 11 0.66 -10.87 9.58
CA SER A 11 1.84 -10.60 10.37
C SER A 11 2.53 -9.35 9.83
N GLY A 12 1.94 -8.17 10.10
CA GLY A 12 2.65 -6.88 10.01
C GLY A 12 3.45 -6.63 8.73
N GLN A 13 3.01 -7.14 7.58
CA GLN A 13 3.71 -6.89 6.32
C GLN A 13 3.39 -5.47 5.86
N GLU A 14 4.30 -4.57 6.21
CA GLU A 14 4.28 -3.18 5.77
C GLU A 14 4.43 -3.15 4.24
N MET A 15 3.35 -2.80 3.54
CA MET A 15 3.37 -2.66 2.09
C MET A 15 3.85 -1.26 1.75
N LYS A 16 4.99 -1.17 1.05
CA LYS A 16 5.57 0.11 0.67
C LYS A 16 6.00 0.14 -0.79
N GLY A 17 5.87 1.29 -1.43
CA GLY A 17 6.26 1.45 -2.81
C GLY A 17 5.91 2.80 -3.42
N TRP A 18 6.35 2.98 -4.65
CA TRP A 18 6.02 4.15 -5.45
C TRP A 18 4.65 4.00 -6.07
N LEU A 19 3.76 4.96 -5.83
CA LEU A 19 2.49 5.07 -6.54
C LEU A 19 2.30 6.49 -7.06
N PHE A 20 1.44 6.64 -8.04
CA PHE A 20 1.05 7.93 -8.59
C PHE A 20 -0.21 8.44 -7.89
N LYS A 21 -0.12 9.62 -7.26
CA LYS A 21 -1.24 10.31 -6.62
C LYS A 21 -1.68 11.48 -7.49
N TRP A 22 -2.98 11.60 -7.73
CA TRP A 22 -3.53 12.79 -8.37
C TRP A 22 -3.35 14.02 -7.47
N THR A 23 -2.87 15.11 -8.06
CA THR A 23 -2.67 16.38 -7.37
C THR A 23 -3.68 17.42 -7.84
N ASN A 24 -4.47 17.94 -6.90
CA ASN A 24 -5.56 18.88 -7.21
C ASN A 24 -5.03 20.24 -7.70
N TYR A 25 -3.97 20.75 -7.08
CA TYR A 25 -3.43 22.07 -7.38
C TYR A 25 -2.44 22.07 -8.55
N LEU A 26 -1.71 20.97 -8.74
CA LEU A 26 -0.68 20.83 -9.77
C LEU A 26 -1.18 20.03 -10.99
N LYS A 27 -2.50 19.75 -11.07
CA LYS A 27 -3.20 18.98 -12.12
C LYS A 27 -2.33 17.89 -12.75
N GLY A 28 -2.22 16.75 -12.07
CA GLY A 28 -1.55 15.58 -12.63
C GLY A 28 -1.22 14.50 -11.62
N TYR A 29 -0.75 13.37 -12.14
CA TYR A 29 -0.25 12.25 -11.35
C TYR A 29 1.19 12.50 -10.93
N GLN A 30 1.42 12.64 -9.63
CA GLN A 30 2.75 12.81 -9.04
C GLN A 30 3.17 11.55 -8.32
N ARG A 31 4.43 11.15 -8.50
CA ARG A 31 4.99 9.97 -7.84
C ARG A 31 5.22 10.27 -6.35
N ARG A 32 4.62 9.47 -5.46
CA ARG A 32 4.75 9.56 -4.00
C ARG A 32 5.09 8.20 -3.42
N TRP A 33 5.80 8.19 -2.30
CA TRP A 33 6.12 6.94 -1.61
C TRP A 33 4.99 6.63 -0.63
N PHE A 34 4.31 5.51 -0.84
CA PHE A 34 3.21 5.06 0.01
C PHE A 34 3.67 3.96 0.95
N VAL A 35 3.14 3.98 2.15
CA VAL A 35 3.37 2.98 3.19
C VAL A 35 2.02 2.62 3.81
N LEU A 36 1.63 1.36 3.69
CA LEU A 36 0.47 0.78 4.36
C LEU A 36 0.98 -0.10 5.49
N SER A 37 0.71 0.32 6.73
CA SER A 37 1.15 -0.36 7.94
C SER A 37 -0.01 -0.44 8.92
N ASN A 38 -0.34 -1.65 9.38
CA ASN A 38 -1.39 -1.91 10.38
C ASN A 38 -2.75 -1.22 10.07
N GLY A 39 -3.12 -1.13 8.79
CA GLY A 39 -4.38 -0.48 8.35
C GLY A 39 -4.30 1.05 8.18
N LEU A 40 -3.17 1.67 8.50
CA LEU A 40 -2.92 3.09 8.24
C LEU A 40 -2.14 3.27 6.93
N LEU A 41 -2.65 4.12 6.05
CA LEU A 41 -1.99 4.51 4.80
C LEU A 41 -1.31 5.88 4.96
N SER A 42 0.02 5.88 4.95
CA SER A 42 0.86 7.08 5.02
C SER A 42 1.56 7.34 3.67
N TYR A 43 1.89 8.60 3.37
CA TYR A 43 2.61 8.98 2.15
C TYR A 43 3.65 10.08 2.39
N TYR A 44 4.73 10.07 1.60
CA TYR A 44 5.78 11.08 1.58
C TYR A 44 5.97 11.64 0.16
#